data_AF-A0A6G3XRZ2-F1
#
_entry.id   AF-A0A6G3XRZ2-F1
#
_cell.length_a   1.000
_cell.length_b   1.000
_cell.length_c   1.000
_cell.angle_alpha   90.00
_cell.angle_beta   90.00
_cell.angle_gamma   90.00
#
_symmetry.space_group_name_H-M   'P 1'
#
loop_
_entity.id
_entity.type
_entity.pdbx_description
1 polymer ?
#
loop_
_entity_poly.entity_id
_entity_poly.type
_entity_poly.pdbx_seq_one_letter_code
_entity_poly.pdbx_strand_id
1 'polypeptide(L)'
;MLTARDDETDMLVGLGVGADDYMTKPFSMRELAARVHVLLRRVERAALAAVTPRSGILRLGELEIDHAQRRVRVRAEDVHLTPTEFDLLVCLANTPRAVLSREQLLAEVWDWADASGTRTVDSHIKALR
;
A
#
# COMPACT_ATOMS: atom_id res chain seq x y z
N MET A 1 2.41 2.85 12.22
CA MET A 1 1.87 3.41 13.47
C MET A 1 1.96 2.35 14.57
N LEU A 2 2.43 2.72 15.76
CA LEU A 2 2.53 1.82 16.92
C LEU A 2 1.75 2.40 18.10
N THR A 3 0.77 1.66 18.61
CA THR A 3 -0.16 2.20 19.62
C THR A 3 -0.73 1.10 20.51
N ALA A 4 -1.40 1.47 21.60
CA ALA A 4 -2.18 0.56 22.44
C ALA A 4 -3.64 0.47 22.00
N ARG A 5 -4.05 1.27 21.00
CA ARG A 5 -5.43 1.28 20.48
C ARG A 5 -5.63 0.13 19.51
N ASP A 6 -6.44 -0.84 19.89
CA ASP A 6 -6.67 -2.10 19.19
C ASP A 6 -8.06 -2.22 18.54
N ASP A 7 -8.89 -1.17 18.60
CA ASP A 7 -10.15 -1.10 17.88
C ASP A 7 -9.91 -1.08 16.35
N GLU A 8 -10.76 -1.79 15.61
CA GLU A 8 -10.73 -1.79 14.14
C GLU A 8 -10.90 -0.36 13.58
N THR A 9 -11.70 0.47 14.23
CA THR A 9 -11.92 1.87 13.86
C THR A 9 -10.65 2.69 13.99
N ASP A 10 -9.90 2.52 15.08
CA ASP A 10 -8.63 3.20 15.30
C ASP A 10 -7.59 2.78 14.25
N MET A 11 -7.55 1.50 13.91
CA MET A 11 -6.71 0.97 12.84
C MET A 11 -7.07 1.57 11.48
N LEU A 12 -8.35 1.59 11.12
CA LEU A 12 -8.83 2.16 9.86
C LEU A 12 -8.49 3.66 9.76
N VAL A 13 -8.69 4.42 10.84
CA VAL A 13 -8.32 5.84 10.88
C VAL A 13 -6.81 5.99 10.75
N GLY A 14 -6.02 5.23 11.50
CA GLY A 14 -4.57 5.30 11.49
C GLY A 14 -3.98 5.02 10.09
N LEU A 15 -4.50 4.01 9.40
CA LEU A 15 -4.08 3.68 8.03
C LEU A 15 -4.63 4.69 7.02
N GLY A 16 -5.87 5.16 7.18
CA GLY A 16 -6.51 6.13 6.29
C GLY A 16 -5.88 7.53 6.33
N VAL A 17 -5.24 7.93 7.44
CA VAL A 17 -4.42 9.16 7.48
C VAL A 17 -3.03 8.98 6.85
N GLY A 18 -2.75 7.81 6.27
CA GLY A 18 -1.52 7.52 5.54
C GLY A 18 -0.46 6.75 6.31
N ALA A 19 -0.81 6.06 7.42
CA ALA A 19 0.16 5.14 8.01
C ALA A 19 0.38 3.94 7.07
N ASP A 20 1.65 3.62 6.80
CA ASP A 20 2.02 2.48 5.95
C ASP A 20 1.74 1.11 6.57
N ASP A 21 1.67 1.07 7.90
CA ASP A 21 1.40 -0.12 8.70
C ASP A 21 0.80 0.27 10.06
N TYR A 22 0.12 -0.66 10.71
CA TYR A 22 -0.51 -0.46 12.01
C TYR A 22 -0.22 -1.65 12.93
N MET A 23 0.34 -1.39 14.11
CA MET A 23 0.70 -2.41 15.08
C MET A 23 0.26 -2.01 16.49
N THR A 24 -0.43 -2.94 17.16
CA THR A 24 -0.99 -2.76 18.49
C THR A 24 -0.08 -3.36 19.56
N LYS A 25 -0.24 -2.92 20.81
CA LYS A 25 0.39 -3.55 21.98
C LYS A 25 -0.53 -4.67 22.52
N PRO A 26 0.03 -5.77 23.06
CA PRO A 26 1.46 -6.09 23.16
C PRO A 26 2.02 -6.65 21.84
N PHE A 27 3.26 -6.31 21.53
CA PHE A 27 3.99 -6.81 20.36
C PHE A 27 5.36 -7.33 20.78
N SER A 28 5.98 -8.17 19.94
CA SER A 28 7.36 -8.60 20.17
C SER A 28 8.35 -7.62 19.52
N MET A 29 9.50 -7.40 20.17
CA MET A 29 10.57 -6.56 19.58
C MET A 29 11.07 -7.11 18.24
N ARG A 30 11.02 -8.44 18.04
CA ARG A 30 11.40 -9.07 16.77
C ARG A 30 10.43 -8.72 15.65
N GLU A 31 9.13 -8.73 15.94
CA GLU A 31 8.10 -8.34 14.98
C GLU A 31 8.24 -6.87 14.59
N LEU A 32 8.41 -5.98 15.57
CA LEU A 32 8.64 -4.56 15.29
C LEU A 32 9.86 -4.36 14.39
N ALA A 33 10.98 -5.00 14.71
CA ALA A 33 12.21 -4.89 13.93
C ALA A 33 12.02 -5.41 12.48
N ALA A 34 11.31 -6.52 12.30
CA ALA A 34 10.99 -7.06 10.98
C ALA A 34 10.16 -6.07 10.17
N ARG A 35 9.08 -5.52 10.75
CA ARG A 35 8.21 -4.51 10.11
C ARG A 35 8.98 -3.24 9.72
N VAL A 36 9.85 -2.74 10.60
CA VAL A 36 10.69 -1.57 10.30
C VAL A 36 11.66 -1.87 9.15
N HIS A 37 12.31 -3.03 9.16
CA HIS A 37 13.24 -3.42 8.09
C HIS A 37 12.55 -3.49 6.72
N VAL A 38 11.34 -4.05 6.70
CA VAL A 38 10.47 -4.11 5.52
C VAL A 38 10.15 -2.71 4.98
N LEU A 39 9.75 -1.77 5.86
CA LEU A 39 9.47 -0.39 5.46
C LEU A 39 10.70 0.32 4.88
N LEU A 40 11.89 0.10 5.47
CA LEU A 40 13.14 0.69 4.97
C LEU A 40 13.52 0.15 3.59
N ARG A 41 13.39 -1.17 3.36
CA ARG A 41 13.62 -1.78 2.03
C ARG A 41 12.71 -1.17 0.95
N ARG A 42 11.47 -0.84 1.31
CA ARG A 42 10.53 -0.16 0.39
C ARG A 42 10.99 1.25 0.02
N VAL A 43 11.51 2.03 0.98
CA VAL A 43 12.07 3.36 0.72
C VAL A 43 13.26 3.27 -0.24
N GLU A 44 14.15 2.31 -0.03
CA GLU A 44 15.31 2.08 -0.91
C GLU A 44 14.87 1.71 -2.34
N ARG A 45 13.88 0.82 -2.49
CA ARG A 45 13.33 0.46 -3.82
C ARG A 45 12.67 1.66 -4.50
N ALA A 46 11.93 2.48 -3.76
CA ALA A 46 11.32 3.70 -4.31
C ALA A 46 12.39 4.69 -4.80
N ALA A 47 13.49 4.85 -4.05
CA ALA A 47 14.62 5.67 -4.47
C ALA A 47 15.29 5.13 -5.74
N LEU A 48 15.43 3.81 -5.87
CA LEU A 48 16.00 3.16 -7.05
C LEU A 48 15.08 3.30 -8.27
N ALA A 49 13.76 3.16 -8.08
CA ALA A 49 12.76 3.30 -9.14
C ALA A 49 12.66 4.75 -9.66
N ALA A 50 12.98 5.75 -8.83
CA ALA A 50 13.02 7.15 -9.26
C ALA A 50 14.12 7.43 -10.31
N VAL A 51 15.15 6.59 -10.40
CA VAL A 51 16.23 6.70 -11.39
C VAL A 51 15.77 6.27 -12.79
N THR A 52 14.80 5.36 -12.88
CA THR A 52 14.21 4.88 -14.13
C THR A 52 12.69 4.97 -14.04
N PRO A 53 12.10 6.17 -14.20
CA PRO A 53 10.66 6.34 -14.02
C PRO A 53 9.91 5.51 -15.06
N ARG A 54 8.92 4.74 -14.59
CA ARG A 54 7.93 4.11 -15.46
C ARG A 54 7.17 5.23 -16.17
N SER A 55 7.48 5.47 -17.43
CA SER A 55 6.85 6.52 -18.23
C SER A 55 5.54 5.99 -18.83
N GLY A 56 4.42 6.68 -18.57
CA GLY A 56 3.15 6.41 -19.23
C GLY A 56 1.93 6.63 -18.35
N ILE A 57 0.80 6.84 -19.01
CA ILE A 57 -0.53 6.87 -18.39
C ILE A 57 -1.18 5.51 -18.66
N LEU A 58 -1.52 4.78 -17.59
CA LEU A 58 -2.30 3.55 -17.67
C LEU A 58 -3.79 3.89 -17.63
N ARG A 59 -4.58 3.35 -18.58
CA ARG A 59 -6.02 3.59 -18.67
C ARG A 59 -6.80 2.28 -18.55
N LEU A 60 -7.75 2.24 -17.62
CA LEU A 60 -8.61 1.10 -17.35
C LEU A 60 -10.07 1.58 -17.21
N GLY A 61 -10.79 1.64 -18.34
CA GLY A 61 -12.14 2.21 -18.36
C GLY A 61 -12.11 3.69 -17.99
N GLU A 62 -12.79 4.07 -16.90
CA GLU A 62 -12.84 5.44 -16.39
C GLU A 62 -11.64 5.82 -15.50
N LEU A 63 -10.76 4.86 -15.19
CA LEU A 63 -9.57 5.05 -14.36
C LEU A 63 -8.35 5.42 -15.22
N GLU A 64 -7.69 6.53 -14.88
CA GLU A 64 -6.38 6.92 -15.42
C GLU A 64 -5.34 6.94 -14.28
N ILE A 65 -4.18 6.33 -14.50
CA ILE A 65 -3.05 6.34 -13.56
C ILE A 65 -1.83 6.91 -14.27
N ASP A 66 -1.37 8.06 -13.82
CA ASP A 66 -0.10 8.65 -14.25
C ASP A 66 1.00 8.17 -13.30
N HIS A 67 1.86 7.29 -13.79
CA HIS A 67 2.96 6.74 -13.00
C HIS A 67 4.04 7.76 -12.66
N ALA A 68 4.31 8.71 -13.57
CA ALA A 68 5.37 9.69 -13.39
C ALA A 68 4.97 10.76 -12.37
N GLN A 69 3.71 11.20 -12.43
CA GLN A 69 3.18 12.19 -11.48
C GLN A 69 2.63 11.55 -10.20
N ARG A 70 2.54 10.22 -10.14
CA ARG A 70 1.80 9.47 -9.11
C ARG A 70 0.40 10.04 -8.89
N ARG A 71 -0.32 10.27 -9.98
CA ARG A 71 -1.69 10.81 -9.98
C ARG A 71 -2.68 9.78 -10.47
N VAL A 72 -3.87 9.82 -9.88
CA VAL A 72 -4.98 8.96 -10.26
C VAL A 72 -6.18 9.82 -10.56
N ARG A 73 -6.88 9.50 -11.65
CA ARG A 73 -8.16 10.10 -11.99
C ARG A 73 -9.21 9.04 -12.21
N VAL A 74 -10.43 9.33 -11.77
CA VAL A 74 -11.63 8.54 -12.09
C VAL A 74 -12.62 9.49 -12.72
N ARG A 75 -13.11 9.17 -13.93
CA ARG A 75 -14.03 10.05 -14.69
C ARG A 75 -13.48 11.47 -14.87
N ALA A 76 -12.18 11.57 -15.11
CA ALA A 76 -11.43 12.82 -15.25
C ALA A 76 -11.35 13.71 -13.98
N GLU A 77 -11.81 13.23 -12.82
CA GLU A 77 -11.62 13.89 -11.52
C GLU A 77 -10.39 13.31 -10.80
N ASP A 78 -9.56 14.18 -10.22
CA ASP A 78 -8.38 13.75 -9.45
C ASP A 78 -8.83 13.08 -8.14
N VAL A 79 -8.30 11.88 -7.87
CA VAL A 79 -8.53 11.14 -6.61
C VAL A 79 -7.26 11.18 -5.78
N HIS A 80 -7.38 11.60 -4.52
CA HIS A 80 -6.27 11.58 -3.59
C HIS A 80 -6.11 10.19 -2.99
N LEU A 81 -4.90 9.64 -3.08
CA LEU A 81 -4.51 8.37 -2.47
C LEU A 81 -3.28 8.58 -1.61
N THR A 82 -3.19 7.83 -0.53
CA THR A 82 -1.93 7.70 0.21
C THR A 82 -0.87 7.02 -0.67
N PRO A 83 0.44 7.16 -0.36
CA PRO A 83 1.49 6.51 -1.15
C PRO A 83 1.29 5.00 -1.29
N THR A 84 0.86 4.34 -0.21
CA THR A 84 0.63 2.89 -0.16
C THR A 84 -0.60 2.48 -0.95
N GLU A 85 -1.69 3.24 -0.89
CA GLU A 85 -2.88 3.01 -1.72
C GLU A 85 -2.58 3.18 -3.21
N PHE A 86 -1.76 4.16 -3.58
CA PHE A 86 -1.30 4.32 -4.96
C PHE A 86 -0.50 3.10 -5.42
N ASP A 87 0.48 2.65 -4.63
CA ASP A 87 1.30 1.48 -4.97
C ASP A 87 0.46 0.22 -5.10
N LEU A 88 -0.53 0.05 -4.20
CA LEU A 88 -1.49 -1.05 -4.23
C LEU A 88 -2.39 -1.01 -5.47
N LEU A 89 -2.92 0.16 -5.82
CA LEU A 89 -3.71 0.34 -7.03
C LEU A 89 -2.88 0.02 -8.28
N VAL A 90 -1.64 0.50 -8.35
CA VAL A 90 -0.72 0.19 -9.45
C VAL A 90 -0.44 -1.30 -9.56
N CYS A 91 -0.21 -1.99 -8.43
CA CYS A 91 -0.01 -3.45 -8.40
C CYS A 91 -1.20 -4.18 -9.04
N LEU A 92 -2.43 -3.84 -8.62
CA LEU A 92 -3.67 -4.39 -9.15
C LEU A 92 -3.88 -4.04 -10.64
N ALA A 93 -3.62 -2.79 -11.02
CA ALA A 93 -3.85 -2.27 -12.36
C ALA A 93 -2.87 -2.84 -13.40
N ASN A 94 -1.66 -3.24 -12.99
CA ASN A 94 -0.69 -3.89 -13.88
C ASN A 94 -1.13 -5.29 -14.34
N THR A 95 -2.00 -5.95 -13.57
CA THR A 95 -2.49 -7.30 -13.89
C THR A 95 -4.01 -7.34 -13.85
N PRO A 96 -4.70 -6.60 -14.74
CA PRO A 96 -6.14 -6.42 -14.65
C PRO A 96 -6.86 -7.76 -14.83
N ARG A 97 -7.89 -7.98 -14.02
CA ARG A 97 -8.71 -9.22 -13.97
C ARG A 97 -8.01 -10.44 -13.34
N ALA A 98 -6.77 -10.31 -12.86
CA ALA A 98 -6.14 -11.35 -12.06
C ALA A 98 -6.60 -11.26 -10.60
N VAL A 99 -6.76 -12.44 -9.97
CA VAL A 99 -6.96 -12.53 -8.51
C VAL A 99 -5.58 -12.58 -7.87
N LEU A 100 -5.28 -11.61 -7.00
CA LEU A 100 -4.05 -11.59 -6.20
C LEU A 100 -4.39 -11.95 -4.75
N SER A 101 -3.63 -12.88 -4.16
CA SER A 101 -3.76 -13.25 -2.75
C SER A 101 -3.23 -12.15 -1.83
N ARG A 102 -3.58 -12.21 -0.55
CA ARG A 102 -3.07 -11.29 0.47
C ARG A 102 -1.54 -11.33 0.53
N GLU A 103 -0.96 -12.52 0.51
CA GLU A 103 0.48 -12.77 0.58
C GLU A 103 1.18 -12.18 -0.65
N GLN A 104 0.56 -12.30 -1.83
CA GLN A 104 1.08 -11.69 -3.06
C GLN A 104 1.08 -10.16 -2.96
N LEU A 105 -0.02 -9.56 -2.50
CA LEU A 105 -0.10 -8.10 -2.32
C LEU A 105 0.91 -7.59 -1.28
N LEU A 106 1.07 -8.31 -0.16
CA LEU A 106 2.08 -8.02 0.84
C LEU A 106 3.50 -8.14 0.29
N ALA A 107 3.79 -9.16 -0.51
CA ALA A 107 5.10 -9.33 -1.14
C ALA A 107 5.40 -8.20 -2.14
N GLU A 108 4.44 -7.87 -3.01
CA GLU A 108 4.63 -6.89 -4.08
C GLU A 108 4.70 -5.46 -3.55
N VAL A 109 3.75 -5.06 -2.70
CA VAL A 109 3.61 -3.67 -2.23
C VAL A 109 4.42 -3.42 -0.96
N TRP A 110 4.43 -4.39 -0.04
CA TRP A 110 5.13 -4.24 1.24
C TRP A 110 6.51 -4.94 1.28
N ASP A 111 6.88 -5.83 0.35
CA ASP A 111 8.10 -6.67 0.45
C ASP A 111 8.06 -7.71 1.58
N TRP A 112 6.86 -8.17 1.96
CA TRP A 112 6.69 -8.93 3.18
C TRP A 112 5.67 -10.08 3.07
N ALA A 113 6.05 -11.14 2.35
CA ALA A 113 5.16 -12.27 2.08
C ALA A 113 4.66 -13.00 3.35
N ASP A 114 5.48 -13.07 4.41
CA ASP A 114 5.17 -13.83 5.64
C ASP A 114 4.28 -13.07 6.64
N ALA A 115 3.74 -11.91 6.26
CA ALA A 115 2.91 -11.05 7.12
C ALA A 115 1.40 -11.35 7.06
N SER A 116 1.01 -12.58 6.71
CA SER A 116 -0.39 -12.94 6.42
C SER A 116 -1.37 -12.66 7.56
N GLY A 117 -0.88 -12.57 8.80
CA GLY A 117 -1.68 -12.19 9.99
C GLY A 117 -2.05 -10.71 10.08
N THR A 118 -1.57 -9.84 9.19
CA THR A 118 -1.85 -8.40 9.21
C THR A 118 -3.17 -8.05 8.51
N ARG A 119 -3.90 -7.06 9.05
CA ARG A 119 -5.12 -6.49 8.43
C ARG A 119 -4.85 -5.22 7.61
N THR A 120 -3.58 -4.89 7.41
CA THR A 120 -3.13 -3.70 6.68
C THR A 120 -3.65 -3.73 5.24
N VAL A 121 -3.54 -4.88 4.55
CA VAL A 121 -4.05 -5.04 3.17
C VAL A 121 -5.55 -4.79 3.09
N ASP A 122 -6.36 -5.40 3.96
CA ASP A 122 -7.83 -5.25 3.92
C ASP A 122 -8.25 -3.79 4.05
N SER A 123 -7.57 -3.07 4.95
CA SER A 123 -7.89 -1.68 5.26
C SER A 123 -7.62 -0.77 4.07
N HIS A 124 -6.46 -0.93 3.40
CA HIS A 124 -6.16 -0.16 2.19
C HIS A 124 -7.02 -0.61 0.99
N ILE A 125 -7.37 -1.89 0.86
CA ILE A 125 -8.32 -2.36 -0.16
C ILE A 125 -9.70 -1.74 0.08
N LYS A 126 -10.14 -1.63 1.33
CA LYS A 126 -11.40 -0.99 1.69
C LYS A 126 -11.38 0.50 1.38
N ALA A 127 -10.26 1.19 1.61
CA ALA A 127 -10.10 2.61 1.27
C ALA A 127 -10.10 2.86 -0.25
N LEU A 128 -9.60 1.91 -1.05
CA LEU A 128 -9.59 2.00 -2.52
C LEU A 128 -10.95 1.74 -3.19
N ARG A 129 -11.90 1.09 -2.50
CA ARG A 129 -13.23 0.73 -3.04
C ARG A 129 -14.27 1.78 -2.73
#